data_AF-A0A7J4KNT4-F1
#
_entry.id   AF-A0A7J4KNT4-F1
#
_cell.length_a   1.000
_cell.length_b   1.000
_cell.length_c   1.000
_cell.angle_alpha   90.00
_cell.angle_beta   90.00
_cell.angle_gamma   90.00
#
_symmetry.space_group_name_H-M   'P 1'
#
loop_
_entity.id
_entity.type
_entity.pdbx_description
1 polymer ?
#
loop_
_entity_poly.entity_id
_entity_poly.type
_entity_poly.pdbx_seq_one_letter_code
_entity_poly.pdbx_strand_id
1 'polypeptide(L)'
;MLPTRRFVRFLEKLFPYRFLAAKMTRIPLMKQIADRMLFKQTNLTILPKDSVVKLTLDRTIKPPDNIVLPSQVVEYFIRKTNYRFIMNFCICREANHCKNHSIEYGCLFLGEAARGI
;
A
#
# COMPACT_ATOMS: atom_id res chain seq x y z
N MET A 1 -12.10 -13.33 -4.28
CA MET A 1 -12.99 -13.84 -3.21
C MET A 1 -13.55 -12.65 -2.47
N LEU A 2 -14.86 -12.42 -2.51
CA LEU A 2 -15.49 -11.38 -1.69
C LEU A 2 -15.53 -11.88 -0.23
N PRO A 3 -14.85 -11.21 0.72
CA PRO A 3 -14.84 -11.64 2.11
C PRO A 3 -16.25 -11.54 2.72
N THR A 4 -16.64 -12.54 3.51
CA THR A 4 -17.95 -12.53 4.19
C THR A 4 -18.00 -11.41 5.25
N ARG A 5 -19.18 -10.82 5.47
CA ARG A 5 -19.38 -9.71 6.43
C ARG A 5 -18.93 -10.05 7.86
N ARG A 6 -19.00 -11.33 8.26
CA ARG A 6 -18.50 -11.81 9.55
C ARG A 6 -16.97 -11.80 9.61
N PHE A 7 -16.31 -12.20 8.52
CA PHE A 7 -14.86 -12.17 8.40
C PHE A 7 -14.33 -10.73 8.44
N VAL A 8 -14.98 -9.79 7.75
CA VAL A 8 -14.59 -8.37 7.80
C VAL A 8 -14.67 -7.81 9.22
N ARG A 9 -15.78 -8.03 9.94
CA ARG A 9 -15.91 -7.59 11.35
C ARG A 9 -14.88 -8.22 12.27
N PHE A 10 -14.52 -9.47 12.03
CA PHE A 10 -13.48 -10.15 12.78
C PHE A 10 -12.11 -9.50 12.55
N LEU A 11 -11.78 -9.19 11.29
CA LEU A 11 -10.56 -8.48 10.92
C LEU A 11 -10.50 -7.08 11.53
N GLU A 12 -11.59 -6.30 11.48
CA GLU A 12 -11.68 -4.98 12.10
C GLU A 12 -11.38 -5.02 13.60
N LYS A 13 -11.92 -6.03 14.32
CA LYS A 13 -11.64 -6.23 15.74
C LYS A 13 -10.18 -6.60 16.03
N LEU A 14 -9.54 -7.35 15.13
CA LEU A 14 -8.14 -7.74 15.27
C LEU A 14 -7.15 -6.64 14.82
N PHE A 15 -7.61 -5.69 14.01
CA PHE A 15 -6.77 -4.66 13.41
C PHE A 15 -5.93 -3.84 14.42
N PRO A 16 -6.43 -3.47 15.62
CA PRO A 16 -5.62 -2.79 16.62
C PRO A 16 -4.36 -3.57 17.04
N TYR A 17 -4.41 -4.90 16.98
CA TYR A 17 -3.30 -5.79 17.36
C TYR A 17 -2.34 -6.12 16.21
N ARG A 18 -2.51 -5.49 15.03
CA ARG A 18 -1.71 -5.76 13.83
C ARG A 18 -0.20 -5.62 14.06
N PHE A 19 0.23 -4.66 14.88
CA PHE A 19 1.65 -4.47 15.19
C PHE A 19 2.21 -5.58 16.07
N LEU A 20 1.40 -6.14 16.97
CA LEU A 20 1.78 -7.29 17.78
C LEU A 20 1.93 -8.53 16.89
N ALA A 21 0.95 -8.76 16.02
CA ALA A 21 1.00 -9.84 15.02
C ALA A 21 2.23 -9.71 14.11
N ALA A 22 2.56 -8.50 13.66
CA ALA A 22 3.75 -8.24 12.86
C ALA A 22 5.06 -8.44 13.63
N LYS A 23 5.10 -8.27 14.96
CA LYS A 23 6.29 -8.61 15.76
C LYS A 23 6.47 -10.12 15.86
N MET A 24 5.38 -10.88 15.89
CA MET A 24 5.40 -12.34 15.99
C MET A 24 6.03 -13.01 14.76
N THR A 25 5.93 -12.38 13.58
CA THR A 25 6.58 -12.86 12.35
C THR A 25 8.10 -12.73 12.36
N ARG A 26 8.71 -12.17 13.41
CA ARG A 26 10.18 -12.23 13.61
C ARG A 26 10.66 -13.65 13.90
N ILE A 27 9.77 -14.54 14.37
CA ILE A 27 10.08 -15.96 14.58
C ILE A 27 10.09 -16.67 13.22
N PRO A 28 11.15 -17.43 12.85
CA PRO A 28 11.29 -18.01 11.51
C PRO A 28 10.11 -18.89 11.06
N LEU A 29 9.53 -19.65 11.99
CA LEU A 29 8.37 -20.51 11.71
C LEU A 29 7.11 -19.68 11.41
N MET A 30 6.81 -18.69 12.24
CA MET A 30 5.67 -17.79 12.06
C MET A 30 5.80 -16.97 10.77
N LYS A 31 7.04 -16.58 10.41
CA LYS A 31 7.34 -15.94 9.13
C LYS A 31 6.91 -16.82 7.95
N GLN A 32 7.34 -18.08 7.92
CA GLN A 32 7.02 -19.00 6.82
C GLN A 32 5.52 -19.27 6.69
N ILE A 33 4.80 -19.36 7.82
CA ILE A 33 3.35 -19.52 7.83
C ILE A 33 2.68 -18.27 7.24
N ALA A 34 3.06 -17.08 7.72
CA ALA A 34 2.54 -15.81 7.23
C ALA A 34 2.82 -15.63 5.73
N ASP A 35 4.03 -15.92 5.27
CA ASP A 35 4.43 -15.83 3.86
C ASP A 35 3.60 -16.75 2.96
N ARG A 36 3.38 -17.99 3.38
CA ARG A 36 2.60 -18.96 2.62
C ARG A 36 1.10 -18.63 2.60
N MET A 37 0.56 -18.11 3.69
CA MET A 37 -0.87 -17.82 3.84
C MET A 37 -1.26 -16.47 3.21
N LEU A 38 -0.43 -15.44 3.34
CA LEU A 38 -0.78 -14.06 2.96
C LEU A 38 -0.13 -13.61 1.65
N PHE A 39 1.12 -13.99 1.37
CA PHE A 39 1.89 -13.39 0.28
C PHE A 39 2.09 -14.29 -0.94
N LYS A 40 2.04 -15.62 -0.78
CA LYS A 40 2.28 -16.58 -1.89
C LYS A 40 1.29 -16.44 -3.06
N GLN A 41 0.08 -15.94 -2.81
CA GLN A 41 -0.97 -15.79 -3.83
C GLN A 41 -1.16 -14.36 -4.30
N THR A 42 -0.37 -13.41 -3.79
CA THR A 42 -0.48 -12.00 -4.15
C THR A 42 0.66 -11.62 -5.09
N ASN A 43 0.34 -10.97 -6.22
CA ASN A 43 1.35 -10.33 -7.08
C ASN A 43 1.87 -9.01 -6.46
N LEU A 44 1.86 -8.90 -5.12
CA LEU A 44 2.23 -7.69 -4.41
C LEU A 44 3.74 -7.70 -4.16
N THR A 45 4.49 -6.97 -4.99
CA THR A 45 5.91 -6.72 -4.75
C THR A 45 6.05 -5.43 -3.94
N ILE A 46 6.33 -5.57 -2.64
CA ILE A 46 6.67 -4.43 -1.79
C ILE A 46 8.16 -4.17 -1.93
N LEU A 47 8.52 -3.06 -2.56
CA LEU A 47 9.90 -2.60 -2.57
C LEU A 47 10.26 -2.07 -1.18
N PRO A 48 11.26 -2.67 -0.51
CA PRO A 48 11.71 -2.15 0.78
C PRO A 48 12.25 -0.74 0.59
N LYS A 49 12.09 0.11 1.62
CA LYS A 49 12.82 1.38 1.66
C LYS A 49 14.31 1.09 1.57
N ASP A 50 15.07 1.92 0.86
CA ASP A 50 16.51 1.76 0.65
C ASP A 50 17.31 1.59 1.96
N SER A 51 16.78 2.09 3.08
CA SER A 51 17.36 1.94 4.42
C SER A 51 17.20 0.55 5.05
N VAL A 52 16.37 -0.33 4.49
CA VAL A 52 15.98 -1.62 5.10
C VAL A 52 16.73 -2.79 4.46
N VAL A 53 17.09 -2.70 3.18
CA VAL A 53 17.85 -3.75 2.48
C VAL A 53 19.12 -3.12 1.92
N LYS A 54 20.28 -3.48 2.48
CA LYS A 54 21.57 -3.21 1.86
C LYS A 54 21.69 -4.10 0.63
N LEU A 55 21.19 -3.63 -0.50
CA LEU A 55 21.54 -4.22 -1.79
C LEU A 55 23.01 -3.88 -2.04
N THR A 56 23.88 -4.88 -2.02
CA THR A 56 25.28 -4.73 -2.46
C THR A 56 25.25 -4.60 -3.99
N LEU A 57 24.90 -3.41 -4.45
CA LEU A 57 24.99 -3.06 -5.86
C LEU A 57 26.41 -2.58 -6.12
N ASP A 58 27.02 -3.01 -7.22
CA ASP A 58 28.34 -2.53 -7.66
C ASP A 58 28.36 -1.02 -7.97
N ARG A 59 27.21 -0.33 -7.81
CA ARG A 59 26.98 1.06 -8.17
C ARG A 59 26.05 1.71 -7.15
N THR A 60 26.42 2.91 -6.69
CA THR A 60 25.54 3.73 -5.86
C THR A 60 24.39 4.26 -6.69
N ILE A 61 23.18 3.73 -6.50
CA ILE A 61 21.95 4.29 -7.09
C ILE A 61 21.50 5.46 -6.22
N LYS A 62 21.43 6.66 -6.80
CA LYS A 62 20.77 7.78 -6.10
C LYS A 62 19.28 7.47 -6.00
N PRO A 63 18.65 7.64 -4.82
CA PRO A 63 17.21 7.49 -4.71
C PRO A 63 16.54 8.44 -5.71
N PRO A 64 15.47 8.00 -6.39
CA PRO A 64 14.76 8.86 -7.32
C PRO A 64 14.26 10.09 -6.59
N ASP A 65 14.44 11.26 -7.19
CA ASP A 65 13.89 12.50 -6.66
C ASP A 65 12.36 12.41 -6.65
N ASN A 66 11.75 12.88 -5.56
CA ASN A 66 10.30 13.04 -5.50
C ASN A 66 9.89 14.21 -6.39
N ILE A 67 9.68 13.92 -7.67
CA ILE A 67 9.19 14.90 -8.64
C ILE A 67 7.67 15.01 -8.57
N VAL A 68 7.16 16.24 -8.58
CA VAL A 68 5.73 16.48 -8.76
C VAL A 68 5.39 16.20 -10.22
N LEU A 69 4.37 15.36 -10.46
CA LEU A 69 3.92 15.07 -11.81
C LEU A 69 3.26 16.31 -12.43
N PRO A 70 3.61 16.72 -13.67
CA PRO A 70 2.92 17.82 -14.35
C PRO A 70 1.43 17.51 -14.55
N SER A 71 0.58 18.51 -14.38
CA SER A 71 -0.89 18.35 -14.46
C SER A 71 -1.34 17.77 -15.80
N GLN A 72 -0.66 18.08 -16.90
CA GLN A 72 -0.97 17.56 -18.24
C GLN A 72 -0.79 16.03 -18.33
N VAL A 73 0.21 15.49 -17.62
CA VAL A 73 0.44 14.04 -17.57
C VAL A 73 -0.67 13.36 -16.75
N VAL A 74 -1.06 13.96 -15.62
CA VAL A 74 -2.18 13.46 -14.81
C VAL A 74 -3.47 13.46 -15.64
N GLU A 75 -3.76 14.58 -16.31
CA GLU A 75 -4.95 14.74 -17.16
C GLU A 75 -4.99 13.70 -18.28
N TYR A 76 -3.86 13.44 -18.94
CA TYR A 76 -3.77 12.41 -19.96
C TYR A 76 -4.21 11.04 -19.45
N PHE A 77 -3.71 10.60 -18.29
CA PHE A 77 -4.09 9.31 -17.70
C PHE A 77 -5.53 9.29 -17.21
N ILE A 78 -6.02 10.40 -16.66
CA ILE A 78 -7.44 10.53 -16.30
C ILE A 78 -8.29 10.28 -17.55
N ARG A 79 -8.05 11.02 -18.64
CA ARG A 79 -8.83 10.90 -19.89
C ARG A 79 -8.73 9.53 -20.54
N LYS A 80 -7.55 8.89 -20.50
CA LYS A 80 -7.31 7.60 -21.15
C LYS A 80 -7.91 6.39 -20.43
N THR A 81 -8.22 6.51 -19.14
CA THR A 81 -8.64 5.37 -18.31
C THR A 81 -10.16 5.26 -18.23
N ASN A 82 -10.67 4.02 -18.37
CA ASN A 82 -12.11 3.72 -18.34
C ASN A 82 -12.66 3.62 -16.91
N TYR A 83 -11.82 3.26 -15.95
CA TYR A 83 -12.20 3.09 -14.55
C TYR A 83 -11.40 4.05 -13.67
N ARG A 84 -12.10 4.70 -12.75
CA ARG A 84 -11.57 5.71 -11.85
C ARG A 84 -12.22 5.56 -10.49
N PHE A 85 -11.41 5.55 -9.45
CA PHE A 85 -11.88 5.61 -8.07
C PHE A 85 -11.20 6.80 -7.37
N ILE A 86 -12.02 7.68 -6.81
CA ILE A 86 -11.56 8.87 -6.09
C ILE A 86 -11.75 8.61 -4.60
N MET A 87 -10.64 8.55 -3.88
CA MET A 87 -10.65 8.59 -2.42
C MET A 87 -10.54 10.06 -2.01
N ASN A 88 -11.57 10.60 -1.36
CA ASN A 88 -11.66 12.01 -0.95
C ASN A 88 -10.86 12.35 0.33
N PHE A 89 -10.08 11.40 0.83
CA PHE A 89 -9.16 11.59 1.94
C PHE A 89 -7.92 10.71 1.77
N CYS A 90 -6.83 11.01 2.47
CA CYS A 90 -5.62 10.21 2.47
C CYS A 90 -5.60 9.25 3.66
N ILE A 91 -6.00 7.99 3.41
CA ILE A 91 -6.01 6.92 4.43
C ILE A 91 -4.66 6.76 5.15
N CYS A 92 -3.54 6.95 4.44
CA CYS A 92 -2.21 6.86 5.02
C CYS A 92 -1.93 8.01 5.99
N ARG A 93 -2.34 9.24 5.67
CA ARG A 93 -2.12 10.41 6.54
C ARG A 93 -3.02 10.36 7.76
N GLU A 94 -4.28 9.97 7.58
CA GLU A 94 -5.23 9.78 8.68
C GLU A 94 -4.73 8.72 9.67
N ALA A 95 -4.34 7.53 9.17
CA ALA A 95 -3.87 6.43 10.00
C ALA A 95 -2.57 6.71 10.75
N ASN A 96 -1.73 7.62 10.24
CA ASN A 96 -0.48 8.04 10.89
C ASN A 96 -0.60 9.38 11.62
N HIS A 97 -1.81 9.95 11.72
CA HIS A 97 -2.07 11.26 12.35
C HIS A 97 -1.11 12.36 11.85
N CYS A 98 -0.93 12.42 10.53
CA CYS A 98 -0.01 13.36 9.90
C CYS A 98 -0.43 14.81 10.16
N LYS A 99 0.48 15.63 10.71
CA LYS A 99 0.22 17.04 11.04
C LYS A 99 0.70 18.03 9.96
N ASN A 100 1.56 17.56 9.06
CA ASN A 100 2.29 18.44 8.14
C ASN A 100 1.64 18.52 6.74
N HIS A 101 0.63 17.68 6.48
CA HIS A 101 -0.04 17.62 5.18
C HIS A 101 -1.53 17.34 5.37
N SER A 102 -2.38 17.99 4.57
CA SER A 102 -3.84 17.83 4.67
C SER A 102 -4.27 16.38 4.42
N ILE A 103 -5.20 15.91 5.25
CA ILE A 103 -5.86 14.61 5.10
C ILE A 103 -6.87 14.65 3.94
N GLU A 104 -7.39 15.81 3.57
CA GLU A 104 -8.39 15.98 2.50
C GLU A 104 -7.82 15.75 1.09
N TYR A 105 -6.49 15.75 0.95
CA TYR A 105 -5.82 15.41 -0.32
C TYR A 105 -5.66 13.90 -0.47
N GLY A 106 -6.75 13.24 -0.88
CA GLY A 106 -6.78 11.80 -1.09
C GLY A 106 -6.18 11.33 -2.42
N CYS A 107 -6.39 10.05 -2.72
CA CYS A 107 -5.75 9.37 -3.86
C CYS A 107 -6.72 9.17 -5.03
N LEU A 108 -6.18 9.24 -6.25
CA LEU A 108 -6.87 8.91 -7.48
C LEU A 108 -6.33 7.60 -8.05
N PHE A 109 -7.20 6.59 -8.15
CA PHE A 109 -6.88 5.28 -8.70
C PHE A 109 -7.45 5.19 -10.11
N LEU A 110 -6.64 4.69 -11.05
CA LEU A 110 -6.95 4.70 -12.48
C LEU A 110 -6.72 3.34 -13.12
N GLY A 111 -7.52 3.00 -14.13
CA GLY A 111 -7.38 1.78 -14.94
C GLY A 111 -8.02 0.56 -14.30
N GLU A 112 -7.72 -0.63 -14.82
CA GLU A 112 -8.35 -1.90 -14.42
C GLU A 112 -8.28 -2.19 -12.91
N ALA A 113 -7.24 -1.72 -12.23
CA ALA A 113 -7.10 -1.87 -10.79
C ALA A 113 -8.22 -1.14 -10.01
N ALA A 114 -8.81 -0.10 -10.57
CA ALA A 114 -9.94 0.62 -9.98
C ALA A 114 -11.31 0.01 -10.32
N ARG A 115 -11.36 -1.07 -11.11
CA ARG A 115 -12.62 -1.67 -11.55
C ARG A 115 -13.30 -2.41 -10.39
N GLY A 116 -14.50 -1.97 -10.02
CA GLY A 116 -15.31 -2.62 -8.98
C GLY A 116 -14.84 -2.36 -7.54
N ILE A 117 -13.97 -1.36 -7.36
CA ILE A 117 -13.75 -0.69 -6.06
C ILE A 117 -14.90 0.30 -5.85
#